data_AF-A0A4R6G0L6-F1
#
_entry.id   AF-A0A4R6G0L6-F1
#
_cell.length_a   1.000
_cell.length_b   1.000
_cell.length_c   1.000
_cell.angle_alpha   90.00
_cell.angle_beta   90.00
_cell.angle_gamma   90.00
#
_symmetry.space_group_name_H-M   'P 1'
#
loop_
_entity.id
_entity.type
_entity.pdbx_description
1 polymer ?
#
loop_
_entity_poly.entity_id
_entity_poly.type
_entity_poly.pdbx_seq_one_letter_code
_entity_poly.pdbx_strand_id
1 'polypeptide(L)'
;MPRRDTLIVALLVVSSLAAIGGVVLAATARATAAFGWFAYAPLSGQVFTPGIGVPPAVIGGLALAAVGLLGVGFGAGWLVSARRRDP
;
A
#
# COMPACT_ATOMS: atom_id res chain seq x y z
N MET A 1 -14.60 -0.29 -29.48
CA MET A 1 -14.96 -0.77 -28.12
C MET A 1 -13.88 -1.76 -27.67
N PRO A 2 -13.11 -1.47 -26.62
CA PRO A 2 -12.11 -2.42 -26.11
C PRO A 2 -12.81 -3.73 -25.70
N ARG A 3 -12.17 -4.88 -26.00
CA ARG A 3 -12.68 -6.19 -25.59
C ARG A 3 -12.67 -6.27 -24.05
N ARG A 4 -13.64 -6.98 -23.47
CA ARG A 4 -13.73 -7.18 -22.01
C ARG A 4 -12.41 -7.69 -21.41
N ASP A 5 -11.69 -8.54 -22.13
CA ASP A 5 -10.41 -9.07 -21.69
C ASP A 5 -9.34 -7.99 -21.57
N THR A 6 -9.30 -7.05 -22.51
CA THR A 6 -8.40 -5.89 -22.47
C THR A 6 -8.69 -5.01 -21.25
N LEU A 7 -9.96 -4.85 -20.88
CA LEU A 7 -10.35 -4.09 -19.69
C LEU A 7 -9.92 -4.78 -18.39
N ILE A 8 -10.02 -6.11 -18.31
CA ILE A 8 -9.59 -6.87 -17.13
C ILE A 8 -8.07 -6.85 -16.99
N VAL A 9 -7.34 -6.99 -18.10
CA VAL A 9 -5.87 -6.87 -18.09
C VAL A 9 -5.45 -5.46 -17.66
N ALA A 10 -6.09 -4.43 -18.21
CA ALA A 10 -5.82 -3.05 -17.81
C ALA A 10 -6.10 -2.82 -16.32
N LEU A 11 -7.22 -3.34 -15.80
CA LEU A 11 -7.55 -3.30 -14.38
C LEU A 11 -6.46 -3.96 -13.54
N LEU A 12 -6.03 -5.17 -13.90
CA LEU A 12 -4.98 -5.89 -13.18
C LEU A 12 -3.66 -5.13 -13.13
N VAL A 13 -3.25 -4.55 -14.26
CA VAL A 13 -2.01 -3.75 -14.33
C VAL A 13 -2.12 -2.53 -13.43
N VAL A 14 -3.19 -1.74 -13.56
CA VAL A 14 -3.39 -0.53 -12.76
C VAL A 14 -3.48 -0.86 -11.27
N SER A 15 -4.24 -1.89 -10.90
CA SER A 15 -4.39 -2.33 -9.51
C SER A 15 -3.09 -2.86 -8.91
N SER A 16 -2.28 -3.58 -9.70
CA SER A 16 -0.95 -4.04 -9.26
C SER A 16 0.00 -2.87 -9.03
N LEU A 17 0.02 -1.91 -9.95
CA LEU A 17 0.83 -0.69 -9.81
C LEU A 17 0.39 0.14 -8.60
N ALA A 18 -0.91 0.29 -8.37
CA ALA A 18 -1.45 0.96 -7.20
C ALA A 18 -1.05 0.24 -5.89
N ALA A 19 -1.12 -1.09 -5.87
CA ALA A 19 -0.72 -1.89 -4.72
C ALA A 19 0.76 -1.68 -4.37
N ILE A 20 1.64 -1.81 -5.36
CA ILE A 20 3.08 -1.62 -5.19
C ILE A 20 3.39 -0.17 -4.80
N GLY A 21 2.80 0.80 -5.48
CA GLY A 21 2.98 2.23 -5.18
C GLY A 21 2.55 2.60 -3.76
N GLY A 22 1.42 2.06 -3.29
CA GLY A 22 0.94 2.26 -1.93
C GLY A 22 1.89 1.69 -0.87
N VAL A 23 2.43 0.49 -1.11
CA VAL A 23 3.42 -0.13 -0.21
C VAL A 23 4.71 0.70 -0.18
N VAL A 24 5.22 1.13 -1.33
CA VAL A 24 6.42 1.97 -1.41
C VAL A 24 6.22 3.30 -0.69
N LEU A 25 5.07 3.94 -0.89
CA LEU A 25 4.73 5.20 -0.20
C LEU A 25 4.68 5.01 1.33
N ALA A 26 4.04 3.94 1.80
CA ALA A 26 3.96 3.65 3.23
C ALA A 26 5.32 3.30 3.84
N ALA A 27 6.16 2.53 3.13
CA ALA A 27 7.47 2.09 3.62
C ALA A 27 8.53 3.22 3.61
N THR A 28 8.43 4.16 2.67
CA THR A 28 9.36 5.30 2.56
C THR A 28 8.93 6.50 3.38
N ALA A 29 7.69 6.51 3.89
CA ALA A 29 7.26 7.50 4.85
C ALA A 29 8.14 7.37 6.11
N ARG A 30 8.95 8.39 6.36
CA ARG A 30 9.83 8.47 7.53
C ARG A 30 9.00 8.54 8.81
N ALA A 31 8.60 7.39 9.33
CA ALA A 31 8.30 7.27 10.74
C ALA A 31 9.64 7.30 11.47
N THR A 32 10.06 8.48 11.94
CA THR A 32 11.21 8.60 12.84
C THR A 32 10.86 7.93 14.18
N ALA A 33 10.93 6.60 14.20
CA ALA A 33 11.06 5.83 15.41
C ALA A 33 12.46 6.11 15.95
N ALA A 34 12.58 7.12 16.81
CA ALA A 34 13.83 7.47 17.47
C ALA A 34 14.12 6.44 18.57
N PHE A 35 14.38 5.18 18.19
CA PHE A 35 14.76 4.13 19.14
C PHE A 35 16.02 3.43 18.63
N GLY A 36 17.06 3.44 19.46
CA GLY A 36 18.26 2.64 19.31
C GLY A 36 18.61 1.99 20.66
N TRP A 37 19.48 0.97 20.66
CA TRP A 37 19.96 0.30 21.87
C TRP A 37 20.71 1.24 22.85
N PHE A 38 21.08 2.44 22.39
CA PHE A 38 21.64 3.54 23.18
C PHE A 38 20.69 4.74 23.12
N ALA A 39 19.94 4.95 24.19
CA ALA A 39 19.17 6.18 24.40
C ALA A 39 20.08 7.20 25.12
N TYR A 40 20.64 8.15 24.38
CA TYR A 40 21.23 9.33 25.01
C TYR A 40 20.09 10.16 25.63
N ALA A 41 20.15 10.37 26.94
CA ALA A 41 19.28 11.34 27.60
C ALA A 41 19.52 12.73 26.97
N PRO A 42 18.48 13.46 26.57
CA PRO A 42 18.64 14.85 26.15
C PRO A 42 19.29 15.65 27.29
N LEU A 43 20.43 16.29 27.04
CA LEU A 43 21.10 17.16 28.02
C LEU A 43 20.37 18.51 28.21
N SER A 44 19.33 18.77 27.41
CA SER A 44 18.35 19.83 27.63
C SER A 44 17.18 19.22 28.40
N GLY A 45 16.74 19.85 29.50
CA GLY A 45 15.63 19.40 30.36
C GLY A 45 14.24 19.40 29.69
N GLN A 46 14.17 19.08 28.41
CA GLN A 46 12.97 18.92 27.61
C GLN A 46 12.63 17.43 27.53
N VAL A 47 11.42 17.08 27.96
CA VAL A 47 10.88 15.72 27.81
C VAL A 47 10.70 15.45 26.33
N PHE A 48 11.35 14.41 25.81
CA PHE A 48 11.04 13.90 24.47
C PHE A 48 9.65 13.28 24.49
N THR A 49 8.67 14.00 23.95
CA THR A 49 7.34 13.49 23.63
C THR A 49 7.34 13.07 22.16
N PRO A 50 7.58 11.78 21.83
CA PRO A 50 7.43 11.33 20.45
C PRO A 50 5.99 11.61 20.02
N GLY A 51 5.82 12.42 18.98
CA GLY A 51 4.49 12.70 18.43
C GLY A 51 3.83 11.38 18.02
N ILE A 52 2.68 11.08 18.60
CA ILE A 52 1.93 9.81 18.44
C ILE A 52 1.19 9.76 17.08
N GLY A 53 1.73 10.41 16.05
CA GLY A 53 1.08 10.52 14.75
C GLY A 53 1.63 9.49 13.77
N VAL A 54 0.81 8.52 13.35
CA VAL A 54 1.09 7.80 12.10
C VAL A 54 1.13 8.85 10.98
N PRO A 55 2.23 8.97 10.21
CA PRO A 55 2.32 9.98 9.17
C PRO A 55 1.15 9.82 8.17
N PRO A 56 0.51 10.92 7.72
CA PRO A 56 -0.55 10.85 6.72
C PRO A 56 -0.15 10.06 5.45
N ALA A 57 1.14 10.11 5.09
CA ALA A 57 1.69 9.33 3.99
C ALA A 57 1.64 7.81 4.21
N VAL A 58 1.80 7.34 5.45
CA VAL A 58 1.64 5.91 5.81
C VAL A 58 0.18 5.51 5.63
N ILE A 59 -0.75 6.32 6.15
CA ILE A 59 -2.19 6.05 6.04
C ILE A 59 -2.62 6.04 4.56
N GLY A 60 -2.22 7.05 3.78
CA GLY A 60 -2.51 7.13 2.36
C GLY A 60 -1.90 5.98 1.56
N GLY A 61 -0.65 5.60 1.87
CA GLY A 61 0.03 4.47 1.24
C GLY A 61 -0.68 3.14 1.50
N LEU A 62 -1.08 2.88 2.75
CA LEU A 62 -1.81 1.68 3.11
C LEU A 62 -3.20 1.63 2.47
N ALA A 63 -3.93 2.76 2.44
CA ALA A 63 -5.22 2.84 1.78
C ALA A 63 -5.12 2.55 0.28
N LEU A 64 -4.12 3.15 -0.40
CA LEU A 64 -3.85 2.89 -1.81
C LEU A 64 -3.47 1.42 -2.06
N ALA A 65 -2.63 0.86 -1.19
CA ALA A 65 -2.24 -0.55 -1.27
C ALA A 65 -3.44 -1.49 -1.16
N ALA A 66 -4.33 -1.21 -0.21
CA ALA A 66 -5.55 -2.00 0.00
C ALA A 66 -6.47 -1.96 -1.22
N VAL A 67 -6.72 -0.78 -1.79
CA VAL A 67 -7.55 -0.64 -3.01
C VAL A 67 -6.91 -1.38 -4.19
N GLY A 68 -5.59 -1.29 -4.36
CA GLY A 68 -4.85 -2.03 -5.38
C GLY A 68 -5.02 -3.55 -5.23
N LEU A 69 -4.84 -4.08 -4.01
CA LEU A 69 -5.01 -5.51 -3.72
C LEU A 69 -6.43 -6.01 -4.00
N LEU A 70 -7.45 -5.22 -3.66
CA LEU A 70 -8.84 -5.56 -3.96
C LEU A 70 -9.09 -5.66 -5.47
N GLY A 71 -8.54 -4.72 -6.24
CA GLY A 71 -8.63 -4.77 -7.70
C GLY A 71 -7.90 -5.98 -8.31
N VAL A 72 -6.72 -6.34 -7.78
CA VAL A 72 -6.00 -7.56 -8.18
C VAL A 72 -6.81 -8.81 -7.87
N GLY A 73 -7.35 -8.93 -6.65
CA GLY A 73 -8.19 -10.05 -6.24
C GLY A 73 -9.42 -10.22 -7.12
N PHE A 74 -10.11 -9.12 -7.41
CA PHE A 74 -11.26 -9.11 -8.32
C PHE A 74 -10.88 -9.54 -9.74
N GLY A 75 -9.84 -8.94 -10.33
CA GLY A 75 -9.41 -9.26 -11.70
C GLY A 75 -8.93 -10.70 -11.83
N ALA A 76 -8.19 -11.21 -10.85
CA ALA A 76 -7.73 -12.60 -10.80
C ALA A 76 -8.91 -13.58 -10.69
N GLY A 77 -9.86 -13.30 -9.78
CA GLY A 77 -11.07 -14.10 -9.65
C GLY A 77 -11.90 -14.14 -10.93
N TRP A 78 -12.01 -13.00 -11.63
CA TRP A 78 -12.70 -12.94 -12.91
C TRP A 78 -12.01 -13.78 -14.00
N LEU A 79 -10.69 -13.67 -14.16
CA LEU A 79 -9.93 -14.48 -15.11
C LEU A 79 -10.09 -15.98 -14.84
N VAL A 80 -10.07 -16.38 -13.58
CA VAL A 80 -10.30 -17.78 -13.18
C VAL A 80 -11.72 -18.21 -13.53
N SER A 81 -12.73 -17.37 -13.30
CA SER A 81 -14.12 -17.69 -13.67
C SER A 81 -14.34 -17.75 -15.18
N ALA A 82 -13.68 -16.89 -15.97
CA ALA A 82 -13.80 -16.87 -17.42
C ALA A 82 -13.27 -18.18 -18.03
N ARG A 83 -12.13 -18.68 -17.55
CA ARG A 83 -11.54 -19.96 -17.98
C ARG A 83 -12.41 -21.18 -17.65
N ARG A 84 -13.29 -21.10 -16.66
CA ARG A 84 -14.22 -22.19 -16.29
C ARG A 84 -15.48 -22.24 -17.16
N ARG A 85 -15.71 -21.23 -18.01
CA ARG A 85 -16.90 -21.16 -18.88
C ARG A 85 -16.68 -21.72 -20.28
N ASP A 86 -15.47 -22.16 -20.61
CA ASP A 86 -15.14 -22.84 -21.86
C ASP A 86 -15.08 -24.36 -21.59
N PRO A 87 -16.16 -25.13 -21.87
CA PRO A 87 -16.17 -26.60 -21.82
C PRO A 87 -15.43 -27.24 -23.01
#